data_AF-A0A6L7CQ34-F1
#
_entry.id   AF-A0A6L7CQ34-F1
#
_cell.length_a   1.000
_cell.length_b   1.000
_cell.length_c   1.000
_cell.angle_alpha   90.00
_cell.angle_beta   90.00
_cell.angle_gamma   90.00
#
_symmetry.space_group_name_H-M   'P 1'
#
loop_
_entity.id
_entity.type
_entity.pdbx_description
1 polymer ?
#
loop_
_entity_poly.entity_id
_entity_poly.type
_entity_poly.pdbx_seq_one_letter_code
_entity_poly.pdbx_strand_id
1 'polypeptide(L)'
;WRGEGNGRPAELGEMIGDFLHLLADGAFFSGTIPPWLAEENTNANIQGLIDEQRNATGIVPGSRHLVLERCRDEIGDWRIILHSPYGRRVHEPWALAITGRIHALWGADASVVASDDGIVARIPDTDGKLPDAAIFLFEPEKLLQIVREAVGSSALFAARFRECAARALLMPGRTPGHRTPLWQQRLRASQLLEIAQGYPDFPVILETLRECLQDVY
;
A
#
# COMPACT_ATOMS: atom_id res chain seq x y z
N TRP A 1 -1.00 -9.88 -0.76
CA TRP A 1 -1.55 -10.43 0.49
C TRP A 1 -1.91 -9.30 1.43
N ARG A 2 -3.09 -9.34 2.04
CA ARG A 2 -3.48 -8.40 3.12
C ARG A 2 -3.47 -9.20 4.41
N GLY A 3 -2.58 -8.86 5.34
CA GLY A 3 -2.68 -9.32 6.72
C GLY A 3 -3.90 -8.69 7.41
N GLU A 4 -4.17 -9.07 8.66
CA GLU A 4 -5.20 -8.38 9.44
C GLU A 4 -4.75 -6.97 9.85
N GLY A 5 -5.70 -6.03 9.88
CA GLY A 5 -5.46 -4.64 10.28
C GLY A 5 -5.15 -3.67 9.12
N ASN A 6 -4.91 -2.40 9.47
CA ASN A 6 -4.72 -1.29 8.53
C ASN A 6 -3.25 -1.15 8.03
N GLY A 7 -2.34 -2.03 8.49
CA GLY A 7 -0.91 -1.96 8.21
C GLY A 7 -0.15 -1.03 9.15
N ARG A 8 1.16 -0.87 8.91
CA ARG A 8 2.05 -0.03 9.71
C ARG A 8 1.65 1.45 9.57
N PRO A 9 1.52 2.20 10.68
CA PRO A 9 1.29 3.64 10.63
C PRO A 9 2.56 4.39 10.22
N ALA A 10 2.39 5.60 9.68
CA ALA A 10 3.49 6.39 9.13
C ALA A 10 4.54 6.76 10.20
N GLU A 11 4.12 7.03 11.43
CA GLU A 11 5.01 7.39 12.54
C GLU A 11 5.94 6.23 12.89
N LEU A 12 5.42 5.00 12.96
CA LEU A 12 6.24 3.81 13.18
C LEU A 12 7.15 3.53 11.96
N GLY A 13 6.66 3.80 10.76
CA GLY A 13 7.45 3.70 9.53
C GLY A 13 8.64 4.65 9.53
N GLU A 14 8.44 5.89 9.96
CA GLU A 14 9.50 6.88 10.11
C GLU A 14 10.56 6.41 11.12
N MET A 15 10.13 5.93 12.30
CA MET A 15 11.04 5.39 13.31
C MET A 15 11.86 4.20 12.82
N ILE A 16 11.25 3.30 12.04
CA ILE A 16 11.97 2.18 11.40
C ILE A 16 12.96 2.71 10.36
N GLY A 17 12.57 3.70 9.57
CA GLY A 17 13.44 4.35 8.60
C GLY A 17 14.67 5.02 9.23
N ASP A 18 14.48 5.70 10.36
CA ASP A 18 15.57 6.29 11.15
C ASP A 18 16.47 5.20 11.75
N PHE A 19 15.88 4.11 12.24
CA PHE A 19 16.63 2.97 12.76
C PHE A 19 17.49 2.31 11.67
N LEU A 20 16.96 2.15 10.45
CA LEU A 20 17.73 1.63 9.31
C LEU A 20 18.94 2.53 8.98
N HIS A 21 18.81 3.86 9.11
CA HIS A 21 19.95 4.78 8.95
C HIS A 21 21.02 4.56 10.03
N LEU A 22 20.59 4.42 11.30
CA LEU A 22 21.53 4.15 12.40
C LEU A 22 22.28 2.83 12.23
N LEU A 23 21.64 1.82 11.64
CA LEU A 23 22.29 0.55 11.30
C LEU A 23 23.25 0.72 10.11
N ALA A 24 22.80 1.39 9.05
CA ALA A 24 23.58 1.62 7.83
C ALA A 24 24.88 2.39 8.09
N ASP A 25 24.86 3.34 9.02
CA ASP A 25 26.03 4.16 9.37
C ASP A 25 26.88 3.54 10.49
N GLY A 26 26.53 2.34 10.96
CA GLY A 26 27.23 1.63 12.04
C GLY A 26 27.07 2.23 13.44
N ALA A 27 26.39 3.38 13.55
CA ALA A 27 26.18 4.09 14.81
C ALA A 27 25.50 3.22 15.88
N PHE A 28 24.53 2.39 15.47
CA PHE A 28 23.86 1.47 16.39
C PHE A 28 24.83 0.46 17.03
N PHE A 29 25.71 -0.14 16.22
CA PHE A 29 26.66 -1.16 16.69
C PHE A 29 27.84 -0.57 17.48
N SER A 30 28.11 0.73 17.32
CA SER A 30 29.10 1.44 18.14
C SER A 30 28.62 1.74 19.56
N GLY A 31 27.30 1.67 19.79
CA GLY A 31 26.67 1.96 21.07
C GLY A 31 26.49 0.73 21.98
N THR A 32 25.72 0.91 23.05
CA THR A 32 25.31 -0.21 23.93
C THR A 32 24.19 -1.00 23.27
N ILE A 33 24.53 -2.18 22.72
CA ILE A 33 23.55 -3.11 22.16
C ILE A 33 22.66 -3.65 23.29
N PRO A 34 21.32 -3.59 23.17
CA PRO A 34 20.42 -4.13 24.17
C PRO A 34 20.65 -5.63 24.40
N PRO A 35 20.50 -6.15 25.64
CA PRO A 35 20.76 -7.56 25.94
C PRO A 35 19.97 -8.56 25.07
N TRP A 36 18.76 -8.18 24.65
CA TRP A 36 17.91 -9.00 23.79
C TRP A 36 18.36 -9.07 22.32
N LEU A 37 19.31 -8.22 21.91
CA LEU A 37 19.93 -8.21 20.57
C LEU A 37 21.43 -8.49 20.64
N ALA A 38 21.95 -8.90 21.79
CA ALA A 38 23.38 -9.09 21.99
C ALA A 38 23.94 -10.39 21.36
N GLU A 39 23.09 -11.22 20.75
CA GLU A 39 23.53 -12.44 20.07
C GLU A 39 24.39 -12.09 18.83
N GLU A 40 25.59 -12.65 18.78
CA GLU A 40 26.58 -12.38 17.72
C GLU A 40 26.04 -12.68 16.32
N ASN A 41 25.36 -13.82 16.15
CA ASN A 41 24.76 -14.21 14.87
C ASN A 41 23.68 -13.22 14.42
N THR A 42 22.87 -12.70 15.33
CA THR A 42 21.83 -11.72 14.99
C THR A 42 22.46 -10.42 14.49
N ASN A 43 23.50 -9.94 15.17
CA ASN A 43 24.21 -8.73 14.75
C ASN A 43 24.91 -8.92 13.40
N ALA A 44 25.59 -10.04 13.21
CA ALA A 44 26.24 -10.37 11.93
C ALA A 44 25.23 -10.44 10.77
N ASN A 45 24.06 -11.05 10.99
CA ASN A 45 23.00 -11.11 9.97
C ASN A 45 22.43 -9.73 9.62
N ILE A 46 22.20 -8.88 10.62
CA ILE A 46 21.68 -7.52 10.38
C ILE A 46 22.72 -6.70 9.60
N GLN A 47 23.99 -6.75 9.99
CA GLN A 47 25.06 -6.06 9.26
C GLN A 47 25.18 -6.57 7.82
N GLY A 48 25.20 -7.89 7.63
CA GLY A 48 25.23 -8.50 6.31
C GLY A 48 24.07 -8.05 5.42
N LEU A 49 22.83 -8.04 5.94
CA LEU A 49 21.66 -7.59 5.20
C LEU A 49 21.75 -6.11 4.79
N ILE A 50 22.22 -5.25 5.69
CA ILE A 50 22.41 -3.82 5.45
C ILE A 50 23.48 -3.58 4.37
N ASP A 51 24.59 -4.33 4.44
CA ASP A 51 25.67 -4.24 3.46
C ASP A 51 25.23 -4.77 2.09
N GLU A 52 24.47 -5.88 2.03
CA GLU A 52 23.88 -6.39 0.79
C GLU A 52 22.96 -5.35 0.13
N GLN A 53 22.07 -4.72 0.91
CA GLN A 53 21.19 -3.68 0.40
C GLN A 53 21.98 -2.46 -0.13
N ARG A 54 22.98 -2.01 0.63
CA ARG A 54 23.85 -0.89 0.23
C ARG A 54 24.63 -1.23 -1.03
N ASN A 55 25.14 -2.44 -1.17
CA ASN A 55 25.86 -2.89 -2.36
C ASN A 55 24.94 -2.97 -3.59
N ALA A 56 23.68 -3.39 -3.41
CA ALA A 56 22.72 -3.52 -4.50
C ALA A 56 22.19 -2.16 -5.00
N THR A 57 21.93 -1.23 -4.10
CA THR A 57 21.19 0.02 -4.42
C THR A 57 21.98 1.31 -4.15
N GLY A 58 23.21 1.20 -3.65
CA GLY A 58 24.09 2.32 -3.29
C GLY A 58 23.77 2.95 -1.93
N ILE A 59 22.50 2.89 -1.49
CA ILE A 59 22.04 3.45 -0.22
C ILE A 59 20.94 2.57 0.39
N VAL A 60 20.88 2.51 1.71
CA VAL A 60 19.80 1.83 2.41
C VAL A 60 18.58 2.78 2.49
N PRO A 61 17.38 2.35 2.05
CA PRO A 61 16.18 3.16 2.17
C PRO A 61 15.84 3.43 3.63
N GLY A 62 15.26 4.60 3.91
CA GLY A 62 14.77 4.92 5.24
C GLY A 62 13.88 6.16 5.25
N SER A 63 13.81 6.87 6.38
CA SER A 63 12.88 7.99 6.60
C SER A 63 13.16 9.19 5.68
N ARG A 64 14.43 9.46 5.36
CA ARG A 64 14.83 10.65 4.58
C ARG A 64 15.09 10.36 3.12
N HIS A 65 15.38 9.10 2.78
CA HIS A 65 15.82 8.69 1.46
C HIS A 65 15.01 7.46 1.05
N LEU A 66 14.09 7.66 0.10
CA LEU A 66 13.39 6.58 -0.56
C LEU A 66 14.23 6.11 -1.73
N VAL A 67 14.23 4.80 -1.99
CA VAL A 67 14.97 4.21 -3.11
C VAL A 67 14.00 3.75 -4.15
N LEU A 68 14.22 4.16 -5.39
CA LEU A 68 13.52 3.62 -6.54
C LEU A 68 14.44 2.67 -7.30
N GLU A 69 14.13 1.39 -7.24
CA GLU A 69 14.86 0.34 -7.94
C GLU A 69 14.09 -0.05 -9.21
N ARG A 70 14.82 -0.23 -10.30
CA ARG A 70 14.26 -0.68 -11.57
C ARG A 70 15.01 -1.91 -12.06
N CYS A 71 14.29 -2.99 -12.28
CA CYS A 71 14.83 -4.25 -12.78
C CYS A 71 13.88 -4.87 -13.81
N ARG A 72 14.38 -5.85 -14.57
CA ARG A 72 13.57 -6.68 -15.45
C ARG A 72 13.24 -7.99 -14.76
N ASP A 73 12.07 -8.53 -15.04
CA ASP A 73 11.75 -9.90 -14.64
C ASP A 73 12.20 -10.94 -15.67
N GLU A 74 11.97 -12.21 -15.37
CA GLU A 74 12.43 -13.35 -16.17
C GLU A 74 11.83 -13.38 -17.60
N ILE A 75 10.71 -12.71 -17.81
CA ILE A 75 10.02 -12.62 -19.11
C ILE A 75 10.29 -11.28 -19.82
N GLY A 76 11.09 -10.40 -19.21
CA GLY A 76 11.57 -9.15 -19.80
C GLY A 76 10.74 -7.92 -19.46
N ASP A 77 9.66 -8.05 -18.68
CA ASP A 77 8.85 -6.92 -18.26
C ASP A 77 9.57 -6.06 -17.23
N TRP A 78 9.23 -4.77 -17.19
CA TRP A 78 9.79 -3.87 -16.20
C TRP A 78 9.12 -4.04 -14.84
N ARG A 79 9.94 -4.11 -13.80
CA ARG A 79 9.54 -3.93 -12.40
C ARG A 79 10.17 -2.65 -11.89
N ILE A 80 9.34 -1.81 -11.30
CA ILE A 80 9.79 -0.65 -10.56
C ILE A 80 9.35 -0.81 -9.12
N ILE A 81 10.29 -0.71 -8.22
CA ILE A 81 10.13 -0.98 -6.79
C ILE A 81 10.48 0.31 -6.07
N LEU A 82 9.50 0.91 -5.41
CA LEU A 82 9.73 1.95 -4.42
C LEU A 82 9.96 1.28 -3.08
N HIS A 83 11.16 1.42 -2.54
CA HIS A 83 11.49 1.04 -1.18
C HIS A 83 11.23 2.22 -0.24
N SER A 84 10.33 2.01 0.72
CA SER A 84 9.86 3.05 1.63
C SER A 84 9.39 2.43 2.95
N PRO A 85 9.75 2.97 4.12
CA PRO A 85 9.36 2.37 5.39
C PRO A 85 7.97 2.83 5.88
N TYR A 86 7.30 3.76 5.18
CA TYR A 86 6.12 4.49 5.70
C TYR A 86 4.83 3.68 5.88
N GLY A 87 4.82 2.40 5.51
CA GLY A 87 3.70 1.51 5.80
C GLY A 87 2.54 1.60 4.80
N ARG A 88 1.64 0.63 4.88
CA ARG A 88 0.55 0.45 3.90
C ARG A 88 -0.47 1.59 3.91
N ARG A 89 -0.64 2.26 5.05
CA ARG A 89 -1.52 3.43 5.16
C ARG A 89 -1.13 4.54 4.17
N VAL A 90 0.18 4.72 3.96
CA VAL A 90 0.73 5.65 2.96
C VAL A 90 0.80 5.01 1.58
N HIS A 91 1.25 3.75 1.49
CA HIS A 91 1.54 3.13 0.21
C HIS A 91 0.31 2.70 -0.60
N GLU A 92 -0.79 2.31 0.05
CA GLU A 92 -2.01 1.91 -0.65
C GLU A 92 -2.71 3.05 -1.44
N PRO A 93 -2.96 4.24 -0.85
CA PRO A 93 -3.52 5.34 -1.62
C PRO A 93 -2.55 5.83 -2.70
N TRP A 94 -1.24 5.81 -2.41
CA TRP A 94 -0.23 6.16 -3.40
C TRP A 94 -0.21 5.17 -4.57
N ALA A 95 -0.30 3.86 -4.30
CA ALA A 95 -0.40 2.83 -5.33
C ALA A 95 -1.65 2.99 -6.19
N LEU A 96 -2.78 3.40 -5.61
CA LEU A 96 -4.00 3.70 -6.37
C LEU A 96 -3.78 4.82 -7.39
N ALA A 97 -3.11 5.90 -6.97
CA ALA A 97 -2.77 7.01 -7.85
C ALA A 97 -1.75 6.60 -8.94
N ILE A 98 -0.76 5.78 -8.58
CA ILE A 98 0.23 5.24 -9.51
C ILE A 98 -0.43 4.37 -10.57
N THR A 99 -1.36 3.49 -10.20
CA THR A 99 -2.11 2.65 -11.16
C THR A 99 -2.84 3.51 -12.19
N GLY A 100 -3.56 4.55 -11.75
CA GLY A 100 -4.27 5.46 -12.65
C GLY A 100 -3.32 6.21 -13.59
N ARG A 101 -2.16 6.67 -13.08
CA ARG A 101 -1.14 7.32 -13.90
C ARG A 101 -0.50 6.39 -14.92
N ILE A 102 -0.20 5.15 -14.54
CA ILE A 102 0.38 4.17 -15.46
C ILE A 102 -0.62 3.85 -16.58
N HIS A 103 -1.90 3.66 -16.24
CA HIS A 103 -2.93 3.47 -17.24
C HIS A 103 -3.00 4.66 -18.20
N ALA A 104 -2.95 5.90 -17.71
CA ALA A 104 -2.99 7.09 -18.55
C ALA A 104 -1.76 7.25 -19.47
N LEU A 105 -0.57 6.85 -19.02
CA LEU A 105 0.68 7.03 -19.78
C LEU A 105 0.96 5.90 -20.77
N TRP A 106 0.58 4.66 -20.45
CA TRP A 106 0.91 3.47 -21.25
C TRP A 106 -0.31 2.73 -21.80
N GLY A 107 -1.53 3.09 -21.42
CA GLY A 107 -2.73 2.36 -21.81
C GLY A 107 -2.77 0.91 -21.29
N ALA A 108 -1.87 0.57 -20.37
CA ALA A 108 -1.69 -0.77 -19.84
C ALA A 108 -2.25 -0.88 -18.43
N ASP A 109 -2.93 -2.00 -18.15
CA ASP A 109 -3.32 -2.40 -16.81
C ASP A 109 -2.08 -2.88 -16.05
N ALA A 110 -1.35 -1.93 -15.46
CA ALA A 110 -0.20 -2.27 -14.62
C ALA A 110 -0.65 -2.96 -13.34
N SER A 111 0.06 -4.02 -12.98
CA SER A 111 -0.09 -4.65 -11.68
C SER A 111 0.73 -3.84 -10.67
N VAL A 112 0.04 -3.03 -9.86
CA VAL A 112 0.63 -2.27 -8.77
C VAL A 112 0.23 -2.89 -7.44
N VAL A 113 1.22 -3.22 -6.61
CA VAL A 113 1.02 -3.85 -5.30
C VAL A 113 1.73 -3.03 -4.23
N ALA A 114 1.02 -2.70 -3.15
CA ALA A 114 1.56 -2.01 -1.99
C ALA A 114 1.76 -2.97 -0.80
N SER A 115 2.89 -2.82 -0.11
CA SER A 115 3.21 -3.48 1.15
C SER A 115 3.62 -2.43 2.20
N ASP A 116 4.01 -2.86 3.40
CA ASP A 116 4.48 -1.92 4.41
C ASP A 116 5.82 -1.31 4.04
N ASP A 117 6.67 -2.05 3.33
CA ASP A 117 8.05 -1.66 2.98
C ASP A 117 8.18 -1.07 1.56
N GLY A 118 7.06 -0.91 0.83
CA GLY A 118 7.14 -0.30 -0.49
C GLY A 118 5.96 -0.50 -1.42
N ILE A 119 6.19 -0.14 -2.68
CA ILE A 119 5.26 -0.31 -3.80
C ILE A 119 6.01 -0.97 -4.96
N VAL A 120 5.41 -2.01 -5.54
CA VAL A 120 5.92 -2.68 -6.73
C VAL A 120 4.95 -2.44 -7.88
N ALA A 121 5.43 -1.88 -8.98
CA ALA A 121 4.69 -1.72 -10.22
C ALA A 121 5.33 -2.58 -11.32
N ARG A 122 4.52 -3.44 -11.95
CA ARG A 122 4.91 -4.20 -13.14
C ARG A 122 4.32 -3.54 -14.38
N ILE A 123 5.18 -3.23 -15.36
CA ILE A 123 4.81 -2.55 -16.60
C ILE A 123 5.30 -3.40 -17.78
N PRO A 124 4.42 -3.82 -18.69
CA PRO A 124 4.82 -4.56 -19.89
C PRO A 124 5.80 -3.76 -20.74
N ASP A 125 6.82 -4.41 -21.31
CA ASP A 125 7.76 -3.75 -22.23
C ASP A 125 7.11 -3.58 -23.62
N THR A 126 6.22 -2.59 -23.75
CA THR A 126 5.35 -2.47 -24.94
C THR A 126 5.96 -1.63 -26.06
N ASP A 127 6.88 -0.70 -25.76
CA ASP A 127 7.40 0.27 -26.75
C ASP A 127 8.86 0.71 -26.47
N GLY A 128 9.60 0.00 -25.62
CA GLY A 128 10.95 0.42 -25.21
C GLY A 128 10.99 1.73 -24.39
N LYS A 129 9.84 2.28 -24.01
CA LYS A 129 9.74 3.41 -23.09
C LYS A 129 10.17 2.95 -21.70
N LEU A 130 11.33 3.41 -21.27
CA LEU A 130 11.81 3.18 -19.92
C LEU A 130 10.87 3.89 -18.93
N PRO A 131 10.31 3.16 -17.96
CA PRO A 131 9.54 3.78 -16.91
C PRO A 131 10.41 4.71 -16.06
N ASP A 132 9.90 5.92 -15.82
CA ASP A 132 10.57 7.00 -15.09
C ASP A 132 10.09 7.07 -13.63
N ALA A 133 10.97 7.52 -12.73
CA ALA A 133 10.66 7.81 -11.33
C ALA A 133 9.51 8.82 -11.17
N ALA A 134 9.31 9.67 -12.18
CA ALA A 134 8.19 10.62 -12.22
C ALA A 134 6.82 9.96 -12.00
N ILE A 135 6.65 8.66 -12.26
CA ILE A 135 5.38 7.98 -12.00
C ILE A 135 5.00 7.94 -10.51
N PHE A 136 5.98 8.03 -9.61
CA PHE A 136 5.77 8.06 -8.16
C PHE A 136 5.59 9.49 -7.63
N LEU A 137 5.96 10.53 -8.39
CA LEU A 137 5.95 11.91 -7.90
C LEU A 137 4.59 12.57 -8.14
N PHE A 138 3.91 12.99 -7.08
CA PHE A 138 2.63 13.71 -7.16
C PHE A 138 2.69 15.01 -6.38
N GLU A 139 2.02 16.03 -6.88
CA GLU A 139 1.71 17.21 -6.07
C GLU A 139 0.74 16.80 -4.95
N PRO A 140 0.99 17.18 -3.68
CA PRO A 140 0.19 16.75 -2.55
C PRO A 140 -1.32 17.02 -2.72
N GLU A 141 -1.70 18.19 -3.21
CA GLU A 141 -3.10 18.58 -3.39
C GLU A 141 -3.77 17.74 -4.48
N LYS A 142 -3.04 17.43 -5.56
CA LYS A 142 -3.54 16.60 -6.66
C LYS A 142 -3.67 15.15 -6.23
N LEU A 143 -2.72 14.64 -5.42
CA LEU A 143 -2.75 13.27 -4.92
C LEU A 143 -4.03 13.00 -4.13
N LEU A 144 -4.39 13.91 -3.22
CA LEU A 144 -5.61 13.77 -2.42
C LEU A 144 -6.87 13.67 -3.29
N GLN A 145 -6.95 14.50 -4.34
CA GLN A 145 -8.07 14.46 -5.28
C GLN A 145 -8.11 13.14 -6.06
N ILE A 146 -6.98 12.71 -6.60
CA ILE A 146 -6.87 11.44 -7.35
C ILE A 146 -7.31 10.26 -6.49
N VAL A 147 -6.85 10.20 -5.23
CA VAL A 147 -7.21 9.13 -4.31
C VAL A 147 -8.70 9.15 -3.99
N ARG A 148 -9.30 10.33 -3.77
CA ARG A 148 -10.74 10.48 -3.52
C ARG A 148 -11.59 10.02 -4.71
N GLU A 149 -11.16 10.32 -5.92
CA GLU A 149 -11.88 9.91 -7.13
C GLU A 149 -11.73 8.41 -7.39
N ALA A 150 -10.54 7.86 -7.17
CA ALA A 150 -10.25 6.46 -7.46
C ALA A 150 -10.68 5.49 -6.35
N VAL A 151 -10.84 5.94 -5.10
CA VAL A 151 -11.11 5.02 -3.98
C VAL A 151 -12.45 4.30 -4.16
N GLY A 152 -13.46 4.95 -4.76
CA GLY A 152 -14.80 4.38 -4.96
C GLY A 152 -14.83 3.13 -5.84
N SER A 153 -13.86 2.95 -6.73
CA SER A 153 -13.71 1.75 -7.58
C SER A 153 -12.73 0.73 -7.01
N SER A 154 -12.17 0.97 -5.83
CA SER A 154 -11.16 0.08 -5.23
C SER A 154 -11.78 -1.14 -4.55
N ALA A 155 -11.02 -2.23 -4.51
CA ALA A 155 -11.40 -3.42 -3.73
C ALA A 155 -11.52 -3.14 -2.22
N LEU A 156 -10.75 -2.17 -1.69
CA LEU A 156 -10.88 -1.70 -0.31
C LEU A 156 -12.28 -1.10 -0.08
N PHE A 157 -12.72 -0.20 -0.96
CA PHE A 157 -14.03 0.43 -0.84
C PHE A 157 -15.16 -0.59 -0.90
N ALA A 158 -15.13 -1.54 -1.85
CA ALA A 158 -16.12 -2.61 -1.91
C ALA A 158 -16.15 -3.46 -0.62
N ALA A 159 -14.99 -3.74 -0.02
CA ALA A 159 -14.90 -4.47 1.23
C ALA A 159 -15.48 -3.68 2.42
N ARG A 160 -15.15 -2.39 2.53
CA ARG A 160 -15.66 -1.50 3.58
C ARG A 160 -17.14 -1.20 3.42
N PHE A 161 -17.61 -0.99 2.19
CA PHE A 161 -19.04 -0.79 1.90
C PHE A 161 -19.89 -1.95 2.41
N ARG A 162 -19.44 -3.19 2.17
CA ARG A 162 -20.09 -4.40 2.71
C ARG A 162 -20.15 -4.39 4.23
N GLU A 163 -19.08 -3.96 4.90
CA GLU A 163 -19.01 -3.88 6.36
C GLU A 163 -19.92 -2.78 6.92
N CYS A 164 -19.91 -1.58 6.32
CA CYS A 164 -20.79 -0.47 6.68
C CYS A 164 -22.26 -0.84 6.47
N ALA A 165 -22.61 -1.39 5.29
CA ALA A 165 -23.98 -1.81 4.97
C ALA A 165 -24.48 -2.92 5.90
N ALA A 166 -23.60 -3.85 6.31
CA ALA A 166 -23.95 -4.91 7.26
C ALA A 166 -24.20 -4.33 8.66
N ARG A 167 -23.34 -3.40 9.10
CA ARG A 167 -23.43 -2.72 10.40
C ARG A 167 -24.68 -1.82 10.50
N ALA A 168 -25.05 -1.20 9.39
CA ALA A 168 -26.26 -0.40 9.24
C ALA A 168 -27.54 -1.25 9.03
N LEU A 169 -27.43 -2.58 9.04
CA LEU A 169 -28.56 -3.52 8.87
C LEU A 169 -29.31 -3.36 7.53
N LEU A 170 -28.65 -2.84 6.49
CA LEU A 170 -29.24 -2.63 5.16
C LEU A 170 -29.24 -3.89 4.28
N MET A 171 -28.63 -4.97 4.76
CA MET A 171 -28.57 -6.26 4.07
C MET A 171 -29.32 -7.33 4.86
N PRO A 172 -30.66 -7.28 4.96
CA PRO A 172 -31.43 -8.17 5.82
C PRO A 172 -31.25 -9.62 5.43
N GLY A 173 -30.86 -10.48 6.38
CA GLY A 173 -30.74 -11.93 6.19
C GLY A 173 -32.09 -12.57 5.85
N ARG A 174 -32.06 -13.76 5.22
CA ARG A 174 -33.29 -14.55 4.96
C ARG A 174 -33.94 -15.05 6.25
N THR A 175 -33.12 -15.41 7.23
CA THR A 175 -33.58 -15.98 8.51
C THR A 175 -33.22 -15.01 9.64
N PRO A 176 -34.22 -14.41 10.32
CA PRO A 176 -33.98 -13.59 11.51
C PRO A 176 -33.18 -14.38 12.56
N GLY A 177 -32.25 -13.72 13.25
CA GLY A 177 -31.44 -14.34 14.30
C GLY A 177 -30.23 -15.15 13.81
N HIS A 178 -30.05 -15.36 12.50
CA HIS A 178 -28.91 -16.09 11.96
C HIS A 178 -27.96 -15.17 11.17
N ARG A 179 -26.65 -15.41 11.32
CA ARG A 179 -25.64 -14.73 10.48
C ARG A 179 -25.79 -15.18 9.03
N THR A 180 -25.78 -14.22 8.12
CA THR A 180 -25.79 -14.49 6.68
C THR A 180 -24.39 -14.99 6.24
N PRO A 181 -24.28 -16.05 5.43
CA PRO A 181 -22.99 -16.51 4.91
C PRO A 181 -22.23 -15.42 4.17
N LEU A 182 -20.90 -15.40 4.28
CA LEU A 182 -20.06 -14.32 3.74
C LEU A 182 -20.21 -14.13 2.22
N TRP A 183 -20.30 -15.22 1.45
CA TRP A 183 -20.49 -15.15 0.00
C TRP A 183 -21.80 -14.42 -0.38
N GLN A 184 -22.86 -14.65 0.39
CA GLN A 184 -24.15 -14.03 0.17
C GLN A 184 -24.14 -12.55 0.60
N GLN A 185 -23.39 -12.22 1.67
CA GLN A 185 -23.14 -10.82 2.03
C GLN A 185 -22.37 -10.08 0.92
N ARG A 186 -21.36 -10.70 0.32
CA ARG A 186 -20.61 -10.10 -0.80
C ARG A 186 -21.50 -9.84 -2.01
N LEU A 187 -22.33 -10.81 -2.41
CA LEU A 187 -23.26 -10.66 -3.53
C LEU A 187 -24.24 -9.49 -3.30
N ARG A 188 -24.87 -9.46 -2.12
CA ARG A 188 -25.85 -8.41 -1.77
C ARG A 188 -25.21 -7.03 -1.64
N ALA A 189 -24.02 -6.95 -1.05
CA ALA A 189 -23.30 -5.69 -0.96
C ALA A 189 -22.93 -5.14 -2.34
N SER A 190 -22.50 -6.01 -3.26
CA SER A 190 -22.20 -5.62 -4.65
C SER A 190 -23.44 -5.05 -5.35
N GLN A 191 -24.57 -5.75 -5.26
CA GLN A 191 -25.84 -5.29 -5.85
C GLN A 191 -26.32 -3.97 -5.24
N LEU A 192 -26.19 -3.83 -3.92
CA LEU A 192 -26.54 -2.58 -3.24
C LEU A 192 -25.61 -1.44 -3.65
N LEU A 193 -24.31 -1.71 -3.79
CA LEU A 193 -23.32 -0.73 -4.21
C LEU A 193 -23.59 -0.23 -5.63
N GLU A 194 -23.89 -1.13 -6.57
CA GLU A 194 -24.25 -0.78 -7.96
C GLU A 194 -25.40 0.25 -8.01
N ILE A 195 -26.41 0.10 -7.16
CA ILE A 195 -27.53 1.06 -7.08
C ILE A 195 -27.08 2.34 -6.35
N ALA A 196 -26.37 2.20 -5.22
CA ALA A 196 -25.94 3.31 -4.39
C ALA A 196 -24.94 4.25 -5.08
N GLN A 197 -24.18 3.78 -6.06
CA GLN A 197 -23.30 4.61 -6.89
C GLN A 197 -24.06 5.73 -7.64
N GLY A 198 -25.35 5.56 -7.90
CA GLY A 198 -26.21 6.61 -8.46
C GLY A 198 -26.62 7.70 -7.46
N TYR A 199 -26.31 7.52 -6.16
CA TYR A 199 -26.70 8.41 -5.07
C TYR A 199 -25.49 8.77 -4.20
N PRO A 200 -24.67 9.77 -4.59
CA PRO A 200 -23.44 10.13 -3.89
C PRO A 200 -23.65 10.57 -2.42
N ASP A 201 -24.85 11.04 -2.11
CA ASP A 201 -25.31 11.46 -0.79
C ASP A 201 -25.85 10.30 0.07
N PHE A 202 -25.86 9.06 -0.45
CA PHE A 202 -26.27 7.90 0.31
C PHE A 202 -25.37 7.73 1.56
N PRO A 203 -25.93 7.71 2.79
CA PRO A 203 -25.12 7.76 4.01
C PRO A 203 -24.04 6.67 4.11
N VAL A 204 -24.31 5.48 3.57
CA VAL A 204 -23.33 4.38 3.60
C VAL A 204 -22.19 4.60 2.62
N ILE A 205 -22.42 5.27 1.48
CA ILE A 205 -21.34 5.67 0.58
C ILE A 205 -20.43 6.67 1.28
N LEU A 206 -21.00 7.70 1.90
CA LEU A 206 -20.26 8.73 2.64
C LEU A 206 -19.45 8.14 3.79
N GLU A 207 -20.04 7.24 4.59
CA GLU A 207 -19.32 6.58 5.68
C GLU A 207 -18.21 5.65 5.16
N THR A 208 -18.45 4.96 4.05
CA THR A 208 -17.41 4.09 3.45
C THR A 208 -16.23 4.93 2.94
N LEU A 209 -16.49 6.07 2.31
CA LEU A 209 -15.45 7.02 1.89
C LEU A 209 -14.67 7.52 3.11
N ARG A 210 -15.37 7.91 4.18
CA ARG A 210 -14.75 8.36 5.43
C ARG A 210 -13.85 7.28 6.02
N GLU A 211 -14.34 6.05 6.19
CA GLU A 211 -13.57 4.93 6.74
C GLU A 211 -12.34 4.63 5.87
N CYS A 212 -12.46 4.60 4.55
CA CYS A 212 -11.32 4.35 3.67
C CYS A 212 -10.26 5.46 3.76
N LEU A 213 -10.67 6.73 3.73
CA LEU A 213 -9.76 7.88 3.63
C LEU A 213 -9.18 8.34 4.97
N GLN A 214 -9.84 8.04 6.09
CA GLN A 214 -9.44 8.54 7.42
C GLN A 214 -8.96 7.43 8.37
N ASP A 215 -9.58 6.24 8.30
CA ASP A 215 -9.29 5.17 9.26
C ASP A 215 -8.30 4.15 8.69
N VAL A 216 -8.35 3.91 7.38
CA VAL A 216 -7.49 2.95 6.69
C VAL A 216 -6.25 3.62 6.11
N TYR A 217 -6.43 4.58 5.20
CA TYR A 217 -5.34 5.43 4.73
C TYR A 217 -4.88 6.36 5.87
#